data_AF-A0A1I7VUY4-F1
#
_entry.id   AF-A0A1I7VUY4-F1
#
_cell.length_a   1.000
_cell.length_b   1.000
_cell.length_c   1.000
_cell.angle_alpha   90.00
_cell.angle_beta   90.00
_cell.angle_gamma   90.00
#
_symmetry.space_group_name_H-M   'P 1'
#
loop_
_entity.id
_entity.type
_entity.pdbx_description
1 polymer ?
#
loop_
_entity_poly.entity_id
_entity_poly.type
_entity_poly.pdbx_seq_one_letter_code
_entity_poly.pdbx_strand_id
1 'polypeptide(L)'
;MKLRNFISTSVVADLLKKGNFKNGGGYRLLDCGGDLQPRNHDHFMKTKYGRFEEMMDMNTKQYRDYLEKHIPQAVHMDLNTATYPSFYEPYAMYPPEIFQKYARLLGINRAEHIVLYGRQHITSMTLPCRISWLFKYYGHGAVSVIDGGLTAWEMDGGEITQEVPEVTPGNWKAGLCPDYIVTYEQLIEKDSSGLCMFDKTDQINFFDSRPRDQFKGKVDTMLDPKKVSGTRVPGTKCAPAVEMINEKGCLKDPDELKSWLLKCGFKQDLPIISQCLRGIQACLLNSVIEDLFPSLRPRVYHGSCFELQVRDPKRISE
;
A
#
# COMPACT_ATOMS: atom_id res chain seq x y z
N MET A 1 -0.80 -2.38 24.35
CA MET A 1 -2.07 -2.04 23.69
C MET A 1 -1.92 -2.37 22.21
N LYS A 2 -2.87 -3.09 21.59
CA LYS A 2 -2.81 -3.35 20.15
C LYS A 2 -3.37 -2.13 19.43
N LEU A 3 -2.56 -1.46 18.62
CA LEU A 3 -3.04 -0.34 17.81
C LEU A 3 -3.93 -0.84 16.67
N ARG A 4 -4.84 0.03 16.22
CA ARG A 4 -5.67 -0.17 15.02
C ARG A 4 -4.85 -0.01 13.74
N ASN A 5 -5.42 -0.36 12.59
CA ASN A 5 -4.74 -0.16 11.31
C ASN A 5 -4.54 1.34 11.01
N PHE A 6 -5.48 2.18 11.44
CA PHE A 6 -5.37 3.64 11.38
C PHE A 6 -5.34 4.23 12.78
N ILE A 7 -4.43 5.17 13.02
CA ILE A 7 -4.27 5.86 14.30
C ILE A 7 -4.26 7.38 14.10
N SER A 8 -4.77 8.12 15.07
CA SER A 8 -4.73 9.58 15.05
C SER A 8 -3.32 10.10 15.34
N THR A 9 -3.08 11.33 14.91
CA THR A 9 -1.92 12.16 15.28
C THR A 9 -1.72 12.24 16.80
N SER A 10 -2.80 12.33 17.58
CA SER A 10 -2.72 12.37 19.06
C SER A 10 -2.12 11.09 19.67
N VAL A 11 -2.43 9.92 19.12
CA VAL A 11 -1.80 8.65 19.55
C VAL A 11 -0.30 8.67 19.26
N VAL A 12 0.08 9.21 18.10
CA VAL A 12 1.49 9.32 17.69
C VAL A 12 2.24 10.31 18.60
N ALA A 13 1.62 11.45 18.93
CA ALA A 13 2.18 12.43 19.85
C ALA A 13 2.42 11.84 21.24
N ASP A 14 1.49 11.03 21.75
CA ASP A 14 1.65 10.35 23.04
C ASP A 14 2.79 9.32 23.01
N LEU A 15 2.94 8.58 21.91
CA LEU A 15 4.06 7.64 21.72
C LEU A 15 5.40 8.38 21.66
N LEU A 16 5.46 9.52 20.95
CA LEU A 16 6.65 10.37 20.90
C LEU A 16 7.04 10.88 22.29
N LYS A 17 6.09 11.45 23.04
CA LYS A 17 6.32 11.97 24.40
C LYS A 17 6.84 10.89 25.36
N LYS A 18 6.40 9.65 25.20
CA LYS A 18 6.85 8.49 26.00
C LYS A 18 8.19 7.91 25.51
N GLY A 19 8.76 8.44 24.43
CA GLY A 19 10.03 7.97 23.87
C GLY A 19 9.92 6.62 23.14
N ASN A 20 8.73 6.20 22.75
CA ASN A 20 8.46 4.88 22.17
C ASN A 20 9.07 4.65 20.78
N PHE A 21 9.43 5.72 20.06
CA PHE A 21 10.07 5.63 18.74
C PHE A 21 11.61 5.61 18.78
N LYS A 22 12.22 5.75 19.97
CA LYS A 22 13.67 5.55 20.13
C LYS A 22 14.01 4.08 19.95
N ASN A 23 15.25 3.76 19.58
CA ASN A 23 15.71 2.37 19.44
C ASN A 23 15.42 1.58 20.73
N GLY A 24 14.69 0.46 20.60
CA GLY A 24 14.25 -0.36 21.74
C GLY A 24 12.94 0.10 22.42
N GLY A 25 12.33 1.21 21.97
CA GLY A 25 11.08 1.76 22.51
C GLY A 25 9.80 1.02 22.08
N GLY A 26 9.95 -0.02 21.25
CA GLY A 26 8.86 -0.90 20.80
C GLY A 26 8.10 -0.43 19.57
N TYR A 27 8.45 0.73 19.01
CA TYR A 27 7.82 1.27 17.80
C TYR A 27 8.86 1.81 16.81
N ARG A 28 8.54 1.73 15.52
CA ARG A 28 9.31 2.38 14.45
C ARG A 28 8.41 3.31 13.65
N LEU A 29 8.74 4.60 13.61
CA LEU A 29 8.05 5.58 12.77
C LEU A 29 8.74 5.70 11.41
N LEU A 30 7.99 5.57 10.32
CA LEU A 30 8.52 5.64 8.96
C LEU A 30 7.81 6.72 8.12
N ASP A 31 8.61 7.62 7.54
CA ASP A 31 8.18 8.56 6.50
C ASP A 31 8.17 7.84 5.15
N CYS A 32 6.97 7.56 4.63
CA CYS A 32 6.78 6.78 3.41
C CYS A 32 6.77 7.68 2.17
N GLY A 33 7.87 7.61 1.42
CA GLY A 33 8.04 8.22 0.11
C GLY A 33 7.88 7.26 -1.05
N GLY A 34 7.90 7.81 -2.26
CA GLY A 34 7.95 7.07 -3.50
C GLY A 34 7.52 7.91 -4.70
N ASP A 35 8.03 7.55 -5.86
CA ASP A 35 7.66 8.08 -7.16
C ASP A 35 6.91 7.03 -7.99
N LEU A 36 5.83 7.46 -8.62
CA LEU A 36 4.96 6.63 -9.44
C LEU A 36 5.33 6.61 -10.93
N GLN A 37 6.43 7.28 -11.31
CA GLN A 37 6.97 7.20 -12.66
C GLN A 37 7.39 5.77 -13.05
N PRO A 38 7.26 5.41 -14.34
CA PRO A 38 7.75 4.13 -14.84
C PRO A 38 9.25 3.96 -14.58
N ARG A 39 9.66 2.77 -14.16
CA ARG A 39 11.06 2.37 -14.00
C ARG A 39 11.39 1.29 -15.02
N ASN A 40 12.54 1.40 -15.68
CA ASN A 40 12.97 0.41 -16.67
C ASN A 40 13.44 -0.89 -15.98
N HIS A 41 12.82 -2.02 -16.31
CA HIS A 41 13.13 -3.34 -15.74
C HIS A 41 14.60 -3.70 -15.92
N ASP A 42 15.08 -3.79 -17.17
CA ASP A 42 16.44 -4.26 -17.48
C ASP A 42 17.53 -3.41 -16.84
N HIS A 43 17.36 -2.09 -16.88
CA HIS A 43 18.27 -1.16 -16.22
C HIS A 43 18.27 -1.37 -14.71
N PHE A 44 17.09 -1.42 -14.08
CA PHE A 44 16.97 -1.60 -12.63
C PHE A 44 17.60 -2.92 -12.17
N MET A 45 17.35 -4.02 -12.89
CA MET A 45 17.93 -5.33 -12.56
C MET A 45 19.45 -5.31 -12.58
N LYS A 46 20.06 -4.55 -13.51
CA LYS A 46 21.52 -4.43 -13.64
C LYS A 46 22.13 -3.49 -12.61
N THR A 47 21.46 -2.38 -12.28
CA THR A 47 22.10 -1.26 -11.56
C THR A 47 21.61 -1.06 -10.13
N LYS A 48 20.42 -1.56 -9.76
CA LYS A 48 19.77 -1.22 -8.48
C LYS A 48 19.22 -2.40 -7.69
N TYR A 49 18.93 -3.54 -8.32
CA TYR A 49 18.28 -4.67 -7.65
C TYR A 49 19.06 -5.17 -6.41
N GLY A 50 18.46 -5.01 -5.22
CA GLY A 50 19.04 -5.40 -3.94
C GLY A 50 20.16 -4.49 -3.41
N ARG A 51 20.51 -3.39 -4.12
CA ARG A 51 21.56 -2.44 -3.72
C ARG A 51 20.99 -1.32 -2.84
N PHE A 52 20.44 -1.71 -1.70
CA PHE A 52 19.62 -0.81 -0.89
C PHE A 52 20.37 0.40 -0.34
N GLU A 53 21.62 0.24 0.10
CA GLU A 53 22.45 1.35 0.60
C GLU A 53 22.64 2.41 -0.50
N GLU A 54 23.08 1.98 -1.69
CA GLU A 54 23.21 2.87 -2.86
C GLU A 54 21.89 3.56 -3.23
N MET A 55 20.75 2.89 -3.06
CA MET A 55 19.43 3.46 -3.35
C MET A 55 18.96 4.44 -2.27
N MET A 56 19.26 4.18 -1.01
CA MET A 56 18.95 5.07 0.12
C MET A 56 19.77 6.36 0.07
N ASP A 57 21.00 6.29 -0.46
CA ASP A 57 21.87 7.45 -0.66
C ASP A 57 21.49 8.31 -1.88
N MET A 58 20.53 7.86 -2.69
CA MET A 58 20.09 8.64 -3.86
C MET A 58 19.39 9.93 -3.43
N ASN A 59 19.79 11.04 -4.03
CA ASN A 59 19.14 12.35 -3.85
C ASN A 59 17.81 12.42 -4.61
N THR A 60 16.83 11.61 -4.19
CA THR A 60 15.47 11.59 -4.75
C THR A 60 14.63 12.76 -4.24
N LYS A 61 13.51 13.05 -4.89
CA LYS A 61 12.62 14.13 -4.43
C LYS A 61 12.08 13.84 -3.03
N GLN A 62 11.59 12.63 -2.82
CA GLN A 62 11.03 12.15 -1.56
C GLN A 62 12.04 12.18 -0.41
N TYR A 63 13.32 11.89 -0.69
CA TYR A 63 14.37 11.99 0.32
C TYR A 63 14.68 13.46 0.66
N ARG A 64 14.73 14.36 -0.34
CA ARG A 64 14.86 15.81 -0.08
C ARG A 64 13.70 16.36 0.73
N ASP A 65 12.46 15.98 0.40
CA ASP A 65 11.29 16.39 1.17
C ASP A 65 11.45 15.94 2.63
N TYR A 66 11.88 14.69 2.87
CA TYR A 66 12.19 14.17 4.20
C TYR A 66 13.24 15.00 4.95
N LEU A 67 14.36 15.31 4.31
CA LEU A 67 15.41 16.14 4.92
C LEU A 67 14.94 17.56 5.24
N GLU A 68 14.03 18.13 4.46
CA GLU A 68 13.46 19.45 4.71
C GLU A 68 12.58 19.49 5.96
N LYS A 69 11.76 18.44 6.15
CA LYS A 69 10.95 18.24 7.35
C LYS A 69 10.41 16.82 7.45
N HIS A 70 10.33 16.30 8.67
CA HIS A 70 9.67 15.04 9.02
C HIS A 70 9.23 15.05 10.49
N ILE A 71 8.40 14.07 10.88
CA ILE A 71 8.02 13.88 12.28
C ILE A 71 9.27 13.41 13.07
N PRO A 72 9.55 13.95 14.27
CA PRO A 72 10.70 13.53 15.07
C PRO A 72 10.84 12.02 15.20
N GLN A 73 12.06 11.50 15.10
CA GLN A 73 12.39 10.06 15.14
C GLN A 73 11.89 9.23 13.94
N ALA A 74 11.22 9.82 12.95
CA ALA A 74 10.86 9.11 11.73
C ALA A 74 12.11 8.74 10.92
N VAL A 75 12.08 7.57 10.28
CA VAL A 75 13.10 7.14 9.32
C VAL A 75 12.49 7.13 7.92
N HIS A 76 13.21 7.63 6.92
CA HIS A 76 12.72 7.62 5.54
C HIS A 76 12.65 6.20 4.97
N MET A 77 11.50 5.83 4.42
CA MET A 77 11.30 4.60 3.66
C MET A 77 10.74 4.92 2.28
N ASP A 78 11.35 4.38 1.24
CA ASP A 78 10.98 4.62 -0.15
C ASP A 78 10.38 3.36 -0.77
N LEU A 79 9.15 3.44 -1.28
CA LEU A 79 8.48 2.33 -1.95
C LEU A 79 9.28 1.84 -3.18
N ASN A 80 9.97 2.73 -3.90
CA ASN A 80 10.80 2.36 -5.04
C ASN A 80 12.08 1.62 -4.61
N THR A 81 12.53 1.78 -3.37
CA THR A 81 13.61 0.97 -2.79
C THR A 81 13.06 -0.33 -2.21
N ALA A 82 11.85 -0.29 -1.64
CA ALA A 82 11.16 -1.44 -1.08
C ALA A 82 10.67 -2.47 -2.12
N THR A 83 10.60 -2.09 -3.39
CA THR A 83 10.05 -2.89 -4.49
C THR A 83 10.87 -2.71 -5.77
N TYR A 84 10.75 -3.64 -6.72
CA TYR A 84 11.41 -3.51 -8.03
C TYR A 84 10.39 -3.53 -9.18
N PRO A 85 10.71 -2.92 -10.34
CA PRO A 85 9.90 -3.07 -11.54
C PRO A 85 10.18 -4.44 -12.17
N SER A 86 9.29 -5.41 -12.01
CA SER A 86 9.36 -6.67 -12.76
C SER A 86 8.82 -6.46 -14.18
N PHE A 87 8.85 -7.52 -14.99
CA PHE A 87 8.31 -7.46 -16.36
C PHE A 87 6.79 -7.20 -16.38
N TYR A 88 6.05 -7.74 -15.40
CA TYR A 88 4.60 -7.63 -15.33
C TYR A 88 4.11 -6.61 -14.29
N GLU A 89 4.88 -6.38 -13.23
CA GLU A 89 4.45 -5.61 -12.07
C GLU A 89 5.41 -4.44 -11.80
N PRO A 90 4.94 -3.19 -11.83
CA PRO A 90 5.82 -2.03 -11.60
C PRO A 90 6.38 -1.93 -10.16
N TYR A 91 5.78 -2.64 -9.21
CA TYR A 91 6.11 -2.63 -7.77
C TYR A 91 6.17 -4.06 -7.21
N ALA A 92 6.82 -4.97 -7.94
CA ALA A 92 7.03 -6.35 -7.53
C ALA A 92 7.75 -6.46 -6.17
N MET A 93 7.44 -7.53 -5.45
CA MET A 93 8.00 -7.80 -4.12
C MET A 93 9.29 -8.60 -4.24
N TYR A 94 10.34 -8.16 -3.55
CA TYR A 94 11.59 -8.92 -3.46
C TYR A 94 11.38 -10.30 -2.80
N PRO A 95 12.27 -11.26 -3.05
CA PRO A 95 12.42 -12.42 -2.17
C PRO A 95 12.58 -12.00 -0.70
N PRO A 96 12.00 -12.73 0.28
CA PRO A 96 11.99 -12.34 1.70
C PRO A 96 13.38 -12.01 2.26
N GLU A 97 14.40 -12.79 1.92
CA GLU A 97 15.78 -12.62 2.35
C GLU A 97 16.44 -11.36 1.80
N ILE A 98 15.98 -10.89 0.63
CA ILE A 98 16.44 -9.63 0.04
C ILE A 98 15.73 -8.47 0.74
N PHE A 99 14.39 -8.48 0.83
CA PHE A 99 13.65 -7.41 1.51
C PHE A 99 14.06 -7.24 2.99
N GLN A 100 14.40 -8.34 3.66
CA GLN A 100 14.92 -8.32 5.03
C GLN A 100 16.14 -7.39 5.19
N LYS A 101 17.04 -7.33 4.20
CA LYS A 101 18.20 -6.44 4.25
C LYS A 101 17.75 -4.98 4.32
N TYR A 102 16.81 -4.59 3.47
CA TYR A 102 16.27 -3.24 3.47
C TYR A 102 15.57 -2.88 4.78
N ALA A 103 14.67 -3.74 5.26
CA ALA A 103 13.98 -3.52 6.53
C ALA A 103 14.95 -3.35 7.71
N ARG A 104 16.05 -4.11 7.74
CA ARG A 104 17.10 -3.96 8.76
C ARG A 104 17.86 -2.63 8.62
N LEU A 105 18.20 -2.19 7.41
CA LEU A 105 18.84 -0.89 7.19
C LEU A 105 17.99 0.29 7.70
N LEU A 106 16.66 0.13 7.71
CA LEU A 106 15.73 1.09 8.33
C LEU A 106 15.65 1.00 9.87
N GLY A 107 16.46 0.16 10.50
CA GLY A 107 16.51 -0.02 11.96
C GLY A 107 15.32 -0.76 12.55
N ILE A 108 14.56 -1.49 11.73
CA ILE A 108 13.36 -2.19 12.18
C ILE A 108 13.78 -3.43 12.99
N ASN A 109 13.17 -3.60 14.16
CA ASN A 109 13.31 -4.80 14.98
C ASN A 109 12.06 -5.69 14.94
N ARG A 110 12.25 -6.98 15.21
CA ARG A 110 11.19 -8.00 15.09
C ARG A 110 9.96 -7.72 15.98
N ALA A 111 10.15 -7.17 17.17
CA ALA A 111 9.09 -6.94 18.14
C ALA A 111 8.42 -5.56 18.01
N GLU A 112 8.91 -4.71 17.10
CA GLU A 112 8.42 -3.34 16.97
C GLU A 112 7.07 -3.29 16.25
N HIS A 113 6.20 -2.39 16.72
CA HIS A 113 5.04 -1.96 15.96
C HIS A 113 5.46 -0.86 14.98
N ILE A 114 5.19 -1.04 13.70
CA ILE A 114 5.57 -0.08 12.66
C ILE A 114 4.45 0.95 12.50
N VAL A 115 4.78 2.24 12.55
CA VAL A 115 3.87 3.36 12.31
C VAL A 115 4.32 4.06 11.03
N LEU A 116 3.39 4.20 10.08
CA LEU A 116 3.66 4.70 8.73
C LEU A 116 2.90 6.01 8.50
N TYR A 117 3.51 6.96 7.81
CA TYR A 117 2.77 8.13 7.29
C TYR A 117 3.30 8.55 5.94
N GLY A 118 2.46 9.24 5.16
CA GLY A 118 2.86 9.87 3.91
C GLY A 118 2.59 11.37 3.96
N ARG A 119 3.02 12.07 2.92
CA ARG A 119 3.17 13.53 2.94
C ARG A 119 2.14 14.30 2.12
N GLN A 120 1.50 13.65 1.15
CA GLN A 120 0.51 14.28 0.27
C GLN A 120 -0.80 14.49 1.03
N HIS A 121 -1.58 15.54 0.76
CA HIS A 121 -2.82 15.79 1.53
C HIS A 121 -3.89 14.69 1.34
N ILE A 122 -4.55 14.64 0.18
CA ILE A 122 -5.64 13.68 -0.09
C ILE A 122 -5.14 12.24 -0.22
N THR A 123 -3.92 12.06 -0.70
CA THR A 123 -3.33 10.74 -1.01
C THR A 123 -2.29 10.31 0.03
N SER A 124 -2.20 11.00 1.18
CA SER A 124 -1.25 10.76 2.29
C SER A 124 -1.07 9.29 2.62
N MET A 125 -2.18 8.56 2.74
CA MET A 125 -2.19 7.19 3.22
C MET A 125 -2.00 6.13 2.12
N THR A 126 -1.95 6.51 0.85
CA THR A 126 -1.90 5.56 -0.27
C THR A 126 -0.59 4.76 -0.30
N LEU A 127 0.56 5.45 -0.21
CA LEU A 127 1.88 4.78 -0.14
C LEU A 127 2.10 4.06 1.21
N PRO A 128 1.80 4.66 2.37
CA PRO A 128 1.81 3.96 3.66
C PRO A 128 0.99 2.67 3.67
N CYS A 129 -0.22 2.65 3.13
CA CYS A 129 -1.03 1.44 3.08
C CYS A 129 -0.41 0.37 2.17
N ARG A 130 0.19 0.76 1.04
CA ARG A 130 0.94 -0.18 0.18
C ARG A 130 2.15 -0.77 0.89
N ILE A 131 2.86 0.02 1.69
CA ILE A 131 3.99 -0.43 2.53
C ILE A 131 3.50 -1.30 3.70
N SER A 132 2.37 -0.97 4.32
CA SER A 132 1.72 -1.81 5.34
C SER A 132 1.41 -3.20 4.77
N TRP A 133 0.84 -3.24 3.57
CA TRP A 133 0.57 -4.50 2.86
C TRP A 133 1.85 -5.30 2.56
N LEU A 134 2.96 -4.61 2.26
CA LEU A 134 4.26 -5.23 2.05
C LEU A 134 4.75 -5.90 3.34
N PHE A 135 4.72 -5.20 4.47
CA PHE A 135 5.10 -5.77 5.76
C PHE A 135 4.21 -6.95 6.17
N LYS A 136 2.89 -6.83 5.97
CA LYS A 136 1.93 -7.92 6.20
C LYS A 136 2.25 -9.15 5.35
N TYR A 137 2.53 -8.97 4.05
CA TYR A 137 2.98 -10.04 3.17
C TYR A 137 4.26 -10.73 3.65
N TYR A 138 5.21 -9.98 4.23
CA TYR A 138 6.40 -10.56 4.84
C TYR A 138 6.20 -10.96 6.32
N GLY A 139 4.97 -11.19 6.77
CA GLY A 139 4.65 -11.74 8.08
C GLY A 139 4.71 -10.76 9.25
N HIS A 140 4.79 -9.45 9.00
CA HIS A 140 4.77 -8.42 10.04
C HIS A 140 3.41 -7.71 10.09
N GLY A 141 2.51 -8.22 10.95
CA GLY A 141 1.14 -7.70 11.07
C GLY A 141 0.97 -6.49 12.00
N ALA A 142 1.96 -6.17 12.83
CA ALA A 142 1.90 -5.03 13.76
C ALA A 142 2.28 -3.73 13.04
N VAL A 143 1.34 -3.19 12.27
CA VAL A 143 1.51 -1.98 11.46
C VAL A 143 0.31 -1.08 11.60
N SER A 144 0.54 0.23 11.74
CA SER A 144 -0.49 1.28 11.70
C SER A 144 -0.11 2.38 10.72
N VAL A 145 -1.10 3.04 10.15
CA VAL A 145 -0.95 4.24 9.31
C VAL A 145 -1.52 5.45 10.07
N ILE A 146 -0.81 6.57 10.04
CA ILE A 146 -1.30 7.84 10.60
C ILE A 146 -2.40 8.38 9.70
N ASP A 147 -3.61 8.53 10.25
CA ASP A 147 -4.74 9.10 9.52
C ASP A 147 -4.47 10.56 9.17
N GLY A 148 -4.57 10.88 7.87
CA GLY A 148 -4.22 12.21 7.33
C GLY A 148 -2.72 12.49 7.18
N GLY A 149 -1.84 11.58 7.62
CA GLY A 149 -0.39 11.65 7.42
C GLY A 149 0.28 12.91 7.99
N LEU A 150 1.33 13.39 7.30
CA LEU A 150 2.10 14.56 7.74
C LEU A 150 1.25 15.84 7.76
N THR A 151 0.32 15.99 6.82
CA THR A 151 -0.52 17.20 6.76
C THR A 151 -1.43 17.32 7.99
N ALA A 152 -2.07 16.23 8.40
CA ALA A 152 -2.88 16.23 9.63
C ALA A 152 -2.00 16.47 10.87
N TRP A 153 -0.81 15.86 10.91
CA TRP A 153 0.16 16.08 12.00
C TRP A 153 0.50 17.56 12.18
N GLU A 154 0.81 18.27 11.09
CA GLU A 154 1.12 19.71 11.13
C GLU A 154 -0.11 20.55 11.50
N MET A 155 -1.30 20.21 10.98
CA MET A 155 -2.56 20.89 11.31
C MET A 155 -2.92 20.80 12.79
N ASP A 156 -2.59 19.68 13.43
CA ASP A 156 -2.81 19.45 14.86
C ASP A 156 -1.70 20.06 15.74
N GLY A 157 -0.78 20.84 15.15
CA GLY A 157 0.31 21.50 15.86
C GLY A 157 1.46 20.57 16.26
N GLY A 158 1.58 19.42 15.59
CA GLY A 158 2.67 18.47 15.81
C GLY A 158 4.03 19.04 15.41
N GLU A 159 5.06 18.71 16.19
CA GLU A 159 6.43 19.16 15.93
C GLU A 159 7.01 18.51 14.68
N ILE A 160 7.80 19.27 13.91
CA ILE A 160 8.59 18.78 12.77
C ILE A 160 10.08 19.01 13.06
N THR A 161 10.94 18.20 12.45
CA THR A 161 12.38 18.34 12.56
C THR A 161 13.09 18.10 11.22
N GLN A 162 14.34 18.54 11.16
CA GLN A 162 15.31 18.21 10.11
C GLN A 162 16.38 17.21 10.61
N GLU A 163 16.36 16.91 11.91
CA GLU A 163 17.31 15.99 12.53
C GLU A 163 17.02 14.54 12.12
N VAL A 164 17.84 14.03 11.21
CA VAL A 164 17.79 12.62 10.80
C VAL A 164 18.25 11.75 11.99
N PRO A 165 17.42 10.81 12.48
CA PRO A 165 17.83 9.93 13.57
C PRO A 165 18.98 9.02 13.14
N GLU A 166 19.89 8.75 14.06
CA GLU A 166 20.93 7.74 13.86
C GLU A 166 20.30 6.33 13.89
N VAL A 167 20.47 5.59 12.80
CA VAL A 167 19.88 4.26 12.62
C VAL A 167 20.98 3.22 12.47
N THR A 168 21.01 2.25 13.38
CA THR A 168 21.82 1.04 13.23
C THR A 168 20.97 -0.09 12.64
N PRO A 169 21.55 -1.03 11.88
CA PRO A 169 20.80 -2.16 11.35
C PRO A 169 20.03 -2.93 12.43
N GLY A 170 18.72 -3.07 12.24
CA GLY A 170 17.85 -3.79 13.16
C GLY A 170 17.93 -5.31 13.03
N ASN A 171 17.12 -6.03 13.81
CA ASN A 171 17.07 -7.49 13.83
C ASN A 171 15.83 -8.10 13.15
N TRP A 172 15.07 -7.32 12.40
CA TRP A 172 13.85 -7.79 11.72
C TRP A 172 14.10 -9.05 10.87
N LYS A 173 13.14 -9.96 10.85
CA LYS A 173 13.22 -11.21 10.10
C LYS A 173 11.98 -11.33 9.23
N ALA A 174 12.19 -11.50 7.92
CA ALA A 174 11.09 -11.69 7.00
C ALA A 174 10.44 -13.08 7.23
N GLY A 175 9.12 -13.10 7.32
CA GLY A 175 8.29 -14.28 7.09
C GLY A 175 7.64 -14.23 5.70
N LEU A 176 6.69 -15.12 5.46
CA LEU A 176 5.86 -15.09 4.26
C LEU A 176 4.41 -15.41 4.64
N CYS A 177 3.51 -14.48 4.34
CA CYS A 177 2.07 -14.60 4.49
C CYS A 177 1.43 -14.28 3.13
N PRO A 178 1.47 -15.24 2.17
CA PRO A 178 1.05 -14.98 0.80
C PRO A 178 -0.44 -14.68 0.69
N ASP A 179 -1.24 -15.05 1.69
CA ASP A 179 -2.69 -14.83 1.74
C ASP A 179 -3.10 -13.35 1.73
N TYR A 180 -2.19 -12.39 1.94
CA TYR A 180 -2.49 -10.96 1.76
C TYR A 180 -2.61 -10.57 0.28
N ILE A 181 -2.08 -11.37 -0.63
CA ILE A 181 -2.18 -11.14 -2.07
C ILE A 181 -2.91 -12.28 -2.77
N VAL A 182 -3.35 -12.01 -3.98
CA VAL A 182 -3.74 -13.05 -4.94
C VAL A 182 -2.90 -12.84 -6.20
N THR A 183 -2.30 -13.90 -6.73
CA THR A 183 -1.51 -13.83 -7.96
C THR A 183 -2.39 -14.00 -9.19
N TYR A 184 -1.89 -13.63 -10.37
CA TYR A 184 -2.58 -13.91 -11.61
C TYR A 184 -2.87 -15.40 -11.78
N GLU A 185 -1.91 -16.27 -11.46
CA GLU A 185 -2.05 -17.73 -11.55
C GLU A 185 -3.23 -18.22 -10.72
N GLN A 186 -3.39 -17.72 -9.48
CA GLN A 186 -4.53 -18.06 -8.63
C GLN A 186 -5.85 -17.51 -9.16
N LEU A 187 -5.85 -16.35 -9.84
CA LEU A 187 -7.07 -15.78 -10.43
C LEU A 187 -7.57 -16.57 -11.64
N ILE A 188 -6.65 -17.14 -12.44
CA ILE A 188 -6.98 -17.92 -13.64
C ILE A 188 -7.09 -19.43 -13.37
N GLU A 189 -6.72 -19.89 -12.18
CA GLU A 189 -6.89 -21.27 -11.77
C GLU A 189 -8.37 -21.66 -11.86
N LYS A 190 -8.64 -22.71 -12.61
CA LYS A 190 -9.99 -23.24 -12.81
C LYS A 190 -10.29 -24.25 -11.73
N ASP A 191 -11.45 -24.13 -11.11
CA ASP A 191 -11.93 -25.16 -10.19
C ASP A 191 -12.59 -26.33 -10.94
N SER A 192 -13.22 -27.24 -10.20
CA SER A 192 -13.90 -28.43 -10.75
C SER A 192 -15.05 -28.11 -11.72
N SER A 193 -15.59 -26.88 -11.69
CA SER A 193 -16.59 -26.40 -12.65
C SER A 193 -15.98 -25.82 -13.94
N GLY A 194 -14.64 -25.78 -14.04
CA GLY A 194 -13.94 -25.25 -15.21
C GLY A 194 -13.89 -23.71 -15.29
N LEU A 195 -14.33 -23.03 -14.23
CA LEU A 195 -14.42 -21.57 -14.12
C LEU A 195 -13.32 -21.05 -13.19
N CYS A 196 -12.77 -19.88 -13.50
CA CYS A 196 -11.79 -19.18 -12.66
C CYS A 196 -12.42 -18.01 -11.90
N MET A 197 -11.66 -17.30 -11.06
CA MET A 197 -12.20 -16.22 -10.22
C MET A 197 -12.76 -15.05 -11.04
N PHE A 198 -12.21 -14.79 -12.23
CA PHE A 198 -12.74 -13.77 -13.14
C PHE A 198 -14.13 -14.11 -13.68
N ASP A 199 -14.48 -15.41 -13.73
CA ASP A 199 -15.77 -15.88 -14.24
C ASP A 199 -16.83 -15.96 -13.11
N LYS A 200 -16.43 -15.67 -11.86
CA LYS A 200 -17.26 -15.77 -10.64
C LYS A 200 -17.28 -14.46 -9.85
N THR A 201 -17.23 -13.33 -10.54
CA THR A 201 -17.21 -11.99 -9.92
C THR A 201 -18.47 -11.66 -9.12
N ASP A 202 -19.55 -12.40 -9.32
CA ASP A 202 -20.79 -12.35 -8.54
C ASP A 202 -20.68 -13.04 -7.16
N GLN A 203 -19.75 -13.99 -7.03
CA GLN A 203 -19.44 -14.77 -5.82
C GLN A 203 -18.26 -14.18 -5.02
N ILE A 204 -17.69 -13.07 -5.49
CA ILE A 204 -16.56 -12.39 -4.85
C ILE A 204 -16.89 -10.90 -4.74
N ASN A 205 -16.45 -10.26 -3.66
CA ASN A 205 -16.29 -8.81 -3.65
C ASN A 205 -15.04 -8.42 -4.44
N PHE A 206 -15.12 -8.50 -5.77
CA PHE A 206 -14.01 -8.13 -6.65
C PHE A 206 -14.05 -6.63 -6.93
N PHE A 207 -13.33 -5.85 -6.14
CA PHE A 207 -13.31 -4.39 -6.21
C PHE A 207 -12.22 -3.85 -7.15
N ASP A 208 -12.55 -2.80 -7.89
CA ASP A 208 -11.59 -1.91 -8.52
C ASP A 208 -11.58 -0.57 -7.77
N SER A 209 -10.41 -0.20 -7.26
CA SER A 209 -10.21 0.97 -6.40
C SER A 209 -9.69 2.22 -7.13
N ARG A 210 -9.66 2.20 -8.47
CA ARG A 210 -9.41 3.39 -9.29
C ARG A 210 -10.55 4.41 -9.18
N PRO A 211 -10.30 5.71 -9.44
CA PRO A 211 -11.33 6.72 -9.60
C PRO A 211 -12.48 6.28 -10.52
N ARG A 212 -13.73 6.64 -10.19
CA ARG A 212 -14.91 6.20 -10.96
C ARG A 212 -14.80 6.55 -12.43
N ASP A 213 -14.28 7.73 -12.75
CA ASP A 213 -14.17 8.17 -14.13
C ASP A 213 -13.12 7.38 -14.92
N GLN A 214 -12.06 6.89 -14.28
CA GLN A 214 -11.12 5.94 -14.91
C GLN A 214 -11.79 4.58 -15.13
N PHE A 215 -12.51 4.08 -14.13
CA PHE A 215 -13.27 2.82 -14.23
C PHE A 215 -14.36 2.84 -15.30
N LYS A 216 -14.94 4.02 -15.57
CA LYS A 216 -15.98 4.26 -16.59
C LYS A 216 -15.42 4.70 -17.95
N GLY A 217 -14.11 4.87 -18.08
CA GLY A 217 -13.50 5.37 -19.32
C GLY A 217 -13.86 6.81 -19.68
N LYS A 218 -14.24 7.64 -18.71
CA LYS A 218 -14.55 9.07 -18.92
C LYS A 218 -13.32 9.98 -18.91
N VAL A 219 -12.21 9.48 -18.38
CA VAL A 219 -10.90 10.13 -18.39
C VAL A 219 -9.85 9.10 -18.79
N ASP A 220 -8.60 9.54 -18.99
CA ASP A 220 -7.49 8.64 -19.27
C ASP A 220 -7.40 7.53 -18.20
N THR A 221 -7.50 6.29 -18.67
CA THR A 221 -7.44 5.09 -17.83
C THR A 221 -6.01 4.74 -17.43
N MET A 222 -5.01 5.37 -18.04
CA MET A 222 -3.58 5.05 -17.93
C MET A 222 -3.21 3.66 -18.49
N LEU A 223 -4.15 2.99 -19.15
CA LEU A 223 -3.94 1.73 -19.86
C LEU A 223 -3.63 2.02 -21.33
N ASP A 224 -2.87 1.13 -21.97
CA ASP A 224 -2.50 1.25 -23.38
C ASP A 224 -3.71 0.89 -24.26
N PRO A 225 -4.34 1.85 -24.95
CA PRO A 225 -5.53 1.61 -25.76
C PRO A 225 -5.23 0.73 -26.99
N LYS A 226 -3.96 0.46 -27.30
CA LYS A 226 -3.58 -0.51 -28.35
C LYS A 226 -3.57 -1.96 -27.84
N LYS A 227 -3.54 -2.16 -26.52
CA LYS A 227 -3.49 -3.49 -25.90
C LYS A 227 -4.85 -3.95 -25.39
N VAL A 228 -5.58 -3.07 -24.73
CA VAL A 228 -6.90 -3.39 -24.12
C VAL A 228 -8.04 -2.80 -24.94
N SER A 229 -9.20 -3.47 -24.94
CA SER A 229 -10.40 -3.01 -25.66
C SER A 229 -11.40 -2.29 -24.78
N GLY A 230 -11.21 -2.32 -23.46
CA GLY A 230 -12.04 -1.65 -22.48
C GLY A 230 -11.21 -0.94 -21.41
N THR A 231 -11.89 -0.59 -20.34
CA THR A 231 -11.42 0.23 -19.22
C THR A 231 -11.34 -0.56 -17.91
N ARG A 232 -12.09 -1.66 -17.78
CA ARG A 232 -12.19 -2.49 -16.57
C ARG A 232 -12.38 -3.98 -16.89
N VAL A 233 -12.23 -4.79 -15.86
CA VAL A 233 -12.55 -6.22 -15.90
C VAL A 233 -14.05 -6.43 -15.71
N PRO A 234 -14.75 -7.19 -16.58
CA PRO A 234 -16.18 -7.48 -16.46
C PRO A 234 -16.58 -7.98 -15.07
N GLY A 235 -17.71 -7.47 -14.57
CA GLY A 235 -18.29 -7.85 -13.27
C GLY A 235 -17.58 -7.31 -12.03
N THR A 236 -16.44 -6.61 -12.17
CA THR A 236 -15.81 -5.93 -11.02
C THR A 236 -16.64 -4.76 -10.51
N LYS A 237 -16.55 -4.51 -9.21
CA LYS A 237 -17.30 -3.47 -8.49
C LYS A 237 -16.44 -2.22 -8.31
N CYS A 238 -16.95 -1.05 -8.68
CA CYS A 238 -16.22 0.20 -8.54
C CYS A 238 -16.26 0.72 -7.09
N ALA A 239 -15.14 0.65 -6.38
CA ALA A 239 -14.94 1.12 -5.01
C ALA A 239 -13.69 2.02 -4.88
N PRO A 240 -13.74 3.26 -5.41
CA PRO A 240 -12.57 4.14 -5.49
C PRO A 240 -12.01 4.48 -4.11
N ALA A 241 -10.70 4.26 -3.93
CA ALA A 241 -10.09 4.52 -2.63
C ALA A 241 -10.14 6.00 -2.21
N VAL A 242 -10.15 6.92 -3.18
CA VAL A 242 -10.22 8.38 -2.95
C VAL A 242 -11.54 8.80 -2.28
N GLU A 243 -12.63 8.05 -2.47
CA GLU A 243 -13.94 8.39 -1.90
C GLU A 243 -14.05 8.08 -0.41
N MET A 244 -13.09 7.35 0.15
CA MET A 244 -12.97 7.07 1.58
C MET A 244 -12.32 8.22 2.35
N ILE A 245 -11.71 9.16 1.65
CA ILE A 245 -10.97 10.28 2.22
C ILE A 245 -11.87 11.52 2.23
N ASN A 246 -11.88 12.24 3.35
CA ASN A 246 -12.59 13.50 3.50
C ASN A 246 -11.76 14.68 2.97
N GLU A 247 -12.35 15.87 2.95
CA GLU A 247 -11.70 17.08 2.42
C GLU A 247 -10.45 17.51 3.21
N LYS A 248 -10.26 17.01 4.44
CA LYS A 248 -9.07 17.25 5.27
C LYS A 248 -7.97 16.20 5.05
N GLY A 249 -8.12 15.31 4.07
CA GLY A 249 -7.16 14.24 3.79
C GLY A 249 -7.20 13.07 4.77
N CYS A 250 -8.15 13.03 5.71
CA CYS A 250 -8.32 11.95 6.68
C CYS A 250 -9.41 10.96 6.23
N LEU A 251 -9.47 9.78 6.84
CA LEU A 251 -10.58 8.86 6.63
C LEU A 251 -11.92 9.52 7.03
N LYS A 252 -12.96 9.15 6.30
CA LYS A 252 -14.34 9.43 6.70
C LYS A 252 -14.72 8.62 7.93
N ASP A 253 -15.82 9.01 8.56
CA ASP A 253 -16.33 8.30 9.74
C ASP A 253 -16.63 6.81 9.42
N PRO A 254 -16.35 5.88 10.34
CA PRO A 254 -16.61 4.45 10.12
C PRO A 254 -18.00 4.11 9.61
N ASP A 255 -19.05 4.80 10.06
CA ASP A 255 -20.42 4.50 9.61
C ASP A 255 -20.69 5.04 8.20
N GLU A 256 -20.10 6.18 7.84
CA GLU A 256 -20.11 6.67 6.46
C GLU A 256 -19.37 5.69 5.53
N LEU A 257 -18.21 5.18 5.94
CA LEU A 257 -17.42 4.25 5.16
C LEU A 257 -18.15 2.91 4.95
N LYS A 258 -18.81 2.36 5.98
CA LYS A 258 -19.64 1.16 5.83
C LYS A 258 -20.79 1.38 4.86
N SER A 259 -21.51 2.50 4.99
CA SER A 259 -22.61 2.88 4.09
C SER A 259 -22.13 3.05 2.65
N TRP A 260 -20.98 3.71 2.46
CA TRP A 260 -20.33 3.86 1.16
C TRP A 260 -19.94 2.50 0.56
N LEU A 261 -19.34 1.61 1.34
CA LEU A 261 -18.91 0.30 0.88
C LEU A 261 -20.09 -0.57 0.44
N LEU A 262 -21.23 -0.50 1.14
CA LEU A 262 -22.48 -1.13 0.73
C LEU A 262 -23.00 -0.57 -0.62
N LYS A 263 -22.93 0.75 -0.82
CA LYS A 263 -23.28 1.39 -2.11
C LYS A 263 -22.34 0.95 -3.25
N CYS A 264 -21.11 0.59 -2.93
CA CYS A 264 -20.17 -0.03 -3.88
C CYS A 264 -20.46 -1.52 -4.16
N GLY A 265 -21.53 -2.09 -3.61
CA GLY A 265 -21.97 -3.46 -3.87
C GLY A 265 -21.29 -4.51 -3.00
N PHE A 266 -20.69 -4.12 -1.88
CA PHE A 266 -20.13 -5.04 -0.90
C PHE A 266 -21.19 -5.99 -0.33
N LYS A 267 -20.82 -7.26 -0.22
CA LYS A 267 -21.63 -8.33 0.39
C LYS A 267 -20.79 -9.01 1.46
N GLN A 268 -21.19 -8.92 2.73
CA GLN A 268 -20.37 -9.31 3.87
C GLN A 268 -19.86 -10.76 3.83
N ASP A 269 -20.66 -11.68 3.30
CA ASP A 269 -20.36 -13.11 3.31
C ASP A 269 -19.50 -13.58 2.12
N LEU A 270 -19.12 -12.67 1.21
CA LEU A 270 -18.29 -13.01 0.05
C LEU A 270 -16.81 -12.69 0.32
N PRO A 271 -15.87 -13.53 -0.18
CA PRO A 271 -14.45 -13.23 -0.14
C PRO A 271 -14.14 -11.91 -0.84
N ILE A 272 -13.05 -11.25 -0.45
CA ILE A 272 -12.71 -9.91 -0.93
C ILE A 272 -11.41 -9.96 -1.71
N ILE A 273 -11.46 -9.48 -2.95
CA ILE A 273 -10.30 -9.26 -3.81
C ILE A 273 -10.38 -7.83 -4.31
N SER A 274 -9.30 -7.07 -4.17
CA SER A 274 -9.22 -5.70 -4.68
C SER A 274 -8.11 -5.56 -5.70
N GLN A 275 -8.34 -4.76 -6.73
CA GLN A 275 -7.32 -4.33 -7.68
C GLN A 275 -7.37 -2.81 -7.90
N CYS A 276 -6.37 -2.27 -8.59
CA CYS A 276 -6.40 -0.94 -9.18
C CYS A 276 -5.61 -0.94 -10.49
N LEU A 277 -4.77 0.07 -10.74
CA LEU A 277 -3.80 0.02 -11.84
C LEU A 277 -2.60 -0.88 -11.53
N ARG A 278 -2.08 -0.83 -10.30
CA ARG A 278 -0.75 -1.38 -9.94
C ARG A 278 -0.63 -1.80 -8.47
N GLY A 279 -1.73 -2.21 -7.86
CA GLY A 279 -1.77 -2.73 -6.48
C GLY A 279 -1.65 -1.70 -5.35
N ILE A 280 -1.62 -0.38 -5.61
CA ILE A 280 -1.38 0.63 -4.57
C ILE A 280 -2.69 1.08 -3.88
N GLN A 281 -3.64 1.66 -4.62
CA GLN A 281 -4.93 2.10 -4.06
C GLN A 281 -5.74 0.94 -3.45
N ALA A 282 -5.55 -0.27 -4.00
CA ALA A 282 -6.16 -1.49 -3.51
C ALA A 282 -5.73 -1.81 -2.07
N CYS A 283 -4.47 -1.53 -1.71
CA CYS A 283 -3.98 -1.71 -0.35
C CYS A 283 -4.68 -0.74 0.63
N LEU A 284 -4.97 0.50 0.21
CA LEU A 284 -5.70 1.46 1.03
C LEU A 284 -7.15 1.00 1.26
N LEU A 285 -7.86 0.58 0.19
CA LEU A 285 -9.20 0.00 0.30
C LEU A 285 -9.22 -1.18 1.29
N ASN A 286 -8.30 -2.13 1.12
CA ASN A 286 -8.27 -3.31 1.97
C ASN A 286 -7.88 -3.00 3.42
N SER A 287 -6.98 -2.03 3.65
CA SER A 287 -6.60 -1.60 5.00
C SER A 287 -7.78 -1.00 5.75
N VAL A 288 -8.62 -0.21 5.05
CA VAL A 288 -9.87 0.35 5.60
C VAL A 288 -10.89 -0.76 5.86
N ILE A 289 -11.06 -1.71 4.94
CA ILE A 289 -11.95 -2.87 5.15
C ILE A 289 -11.53 -3.67 6.39
N GLU A 290 -10.23 -3.98 6.56
CA GLU A 290 -9.73 -4.68 7.76
C GLU A 290 -9.95 -3.88 9.05
N ASP A 291 -9.89 -2.55 8.99
CA ASP A 291 -10.11 -1.70 10.16
C ASP A 291 -11.59 -1.62 10.56
N LEU A 292 -12.49 -1.58 9.57
CA LEU A 292 -13.95 -1.60 9.77
C LEU A 292 -14.46 -2.99 10.18
N PHE A 293 -13.84 -4.04 9.66
CA PHE A 293 -14.25 -5.43 9.84
C PHE A 293 -13.03 -6.32 10.16
N PRO A 294 -12.57 -6.36 11.42
CA PRO A 294 -11.35 -7.07 11.82
C PRO A 294 -11.36 -8.60 11.61
N SER A 295 -12.52 -9.20 11.32
CA SER A 295 -12.66 -10.63 10.99
C SER A 295 -12.41 -10.92 9.50
N LEU A 296 -12.51 -9.93 8.63
CA LEU A 296 -12.33 -10.10 7.19
C LEU A 296 -10.84 -10.16 6.83
N ARG A 297 -10.53 -10.88 5.75
CA ARG A 297 -9.17 -11.10 5.24
C ARG A 297 -9.15 -10.76 3.75
N PRO A 298 -9.20 -9.47 3.39
CA PRO A 298 -9.21 -9.06 2.00
C PRO A 298 -7.84 -9.28 1.36
N ARG A 299 -7.81 -9.60 0.06
CA ARG A 299 -6.59 -9.88 -0.70
C ARG A 299 -6.40 -8.85 -1.80
N VAL A 300 -5.15 -8.44 -2.05
CA VAL A 300 -4.84 -7.53 -3.15
C VAL A 300 -4.39 -8.34 -4.35
N TYR A 301 -5.03 -8.14 -5.51
CA TYR A 301 -4.44 -8.55 -6.78
C TYR A 301 -3.31 -7.57 -7.13
N HIS A 302 -2.08 -7.97 -6.78
CA HIS A 302 -0.91 -7.08 -6.74
C HIS A 302 -0.54 -6.52 -8.11
N GLY A 303 -0.47 -7.38 -9.14
CA GLY A 303 -0.21 -6.97 -10.52
C GLY A 303 -1.30 -6.07 -11.12
N SER A 304 -2.55 -6.24 -10.69
CA SER A 304 -3.67 -5.34 -11.03
C SER A 304 -3.85 -5.16 -12.55
N CYS A 305 -4.47 -4.07 -13.01
CA CYS A 305 -4.72 -3.86 -14.44
C CYS A 305 -3.45 -3.83 -15.30
N PHE A 306 -2.31 -3.37 -14.77
CA PHE A 306 -1.06 -3.31 -15.52
C PHE A 306 -0.50 -4.69 -15.85
N GLU A 307 -0.58 -5.64 -14.91
CA GLU A 307 -0.23 -7.04 -15.22
C GLU A 307 -1.21 -7.62 -16.24
N LEU A 308 -2.51 -7.45 -16.06
CA LEU A 308 -3.53 -7.97 -16.98
C LEU A 308 -3.35 -7.43 -18.40
N GLN A 309 -3.09 -6.14 -18.57
CA GLN A 309 -2.81 -5.54 -19.87
C GLN A 309 -1.67 -6.24 -20.61
N VAL A 310 -0.69 -6.80 -19.90
CA VAL A 310 0.44 -7.51 -20.50
C VAL A 310 0.14 -8.99 -20.68
N ARG A 311 -0.49 -9.64 -19.69
CA ARG A 311 -0.66 -11.11 -19.65
C ARG A 311 -1.96 -11.61 -20.29
N ASP A 312 -3.05 -10.90 -20.07
CA ASP A 312 -4.39 -11.25 -20.57
C ASP A 312 -5.22 -9.98 -20.84
N PRO A 313 -4.83 -9.18 -21.86
CA PRO A 313 -5.48 -7.89 -22.12
C PRO A 313 -6.97 -8.02 -22.45
N LYS A 314 -7.43 -9.19 -22.91
CA LYS A 314 -8.83 -9.47 -23.21
C LYS A 314 -9.73 -9.44 -21.96
N ARG A 315 -9.15 -9.60 -20.77
CA ARG A 315 -9.87 -9.44 -19.50
C ARG A 315 -10.24 -7.99 -19.21
N ILE A 316 -9.58 -7.01 -19.82
CA ILE A 316 -9.94 -5.59 -19.70
C ILE A 316 -10.74 -5.19 -20.95
N SER A 317 -12.04 -5.43 -20.91
CA SER A 317 -12.91 -5.41 -22.10
C SER A 317 -14.18 -4.57 -21.96
N GLU A 318 -14.44 -3.99 -20.78
CA GLU A 318 -15.65 -3.24 -20.44
C GLU A 318 -15.45 -1.75 -20.14
#